data_AF-A0A4Q3MKZ9-F1
#
_entry.id   AF-A0A4Q3MKZ9-F1
#
_cell.length_a   1.000
_cell.length_b   1.000
_cell.length_c   1.000
_cell.angle_alpha   90.00
_cell.angle_beta   90.00
_cell.angle_gamma   90.00
#
_symmetry.space_group_name_H-M   'P 1'
#
loop_
_entity.id
_entity.type
_entity.pdbx_description
1 polymer ?
#
loop_
_entity_poly.entity_id
_entity_poly.type
_entity_poly.pdbx_seq_one_letter_code
_entity_poly.pdbx_strand_id
1 'polypeptide(L)'
;MSSALQWLFKAFDVFVVVGMAVISLLIFTNVVLRYGFSSGIPFAVEVSRVVLVWVIFMGSVVALAKGAHLGVESLVVRLPPRARVACFLVSYGLMLWCCWLLGEGSWALTVIEWSNVQALSGIPVGALYLAGFVAAILMALVLLLDLWRSLRGILPAPWSGVEHVEPLPVVPPSLTSEKAP
;
A
#
# COMPACT_ATOMS: atom_id res chain seq x y z
N MET A 1 0.88 10.57 16.82
CA MET A 1 1.39 9.22 16.45
C MET A 1 2.71 9.03 17.16
N SER A 2 3.01 7.86 17.73
CA SER A 2 4.33 7.61 18.32
C SER A 2 5.42 7.81 17.25
N SER A 3 6.53 8.45 17.62
CA SER A 3 7.61 8.78 16.68
C SER A 3 8.14 7.55 15.94
N ALA A 4 8.08 6.37 16.56
CA ALA A 4 8.48 5.09 15.98
C ALA A 4 7.64 4.68 14.74
N LEU A 5 6.32 4.90 14.77
CA LEU A 5 5.44 4.51 13.67
C LEU A 5 5.62 5.42 12.45
N GLN A 6 5.89 6.71 12.67
CA GLN A 6 6.21 7.65 11.61
C GLN A 6 7.54 7.31 10.93
N TRP A 7 8.55 6.93 11.72
CA TRP A 7 9.83 6.44 11.19
C TRP A 7 9.67 5.17 10.35
N LEU A 8 8.83 4.22 10.80
CA LEU A 8 8.54 3.00 10.05
C LEU A 8 7.90 3.29 8.69
N PHE A 9 6.86 4.12 8.65
CA PHE A 9 6.21 4.47 7.38
C PHE A 9 7.13 5.25 6.46
N LYS A 10 7.98 6.12 7.00
CA LYS A 10 8.99 6.82 6.20
C LYS A 10 10.02 5.86 5.62
N ALA A 11 10.40 4.82 6.36
CA ALA A 11 11.27 3.76 5.85
C ALA A 11 10.58 2.97 4.70
N PHE A 12 9.29 2.68 4.81
CA PHE A 12 8.53 2.03 3.73
C PHE A 12 8.40 2.92 2.49
N ASP A 13 8.12 4.21 2.65
CA ASP A 13 8.08 5.17 1.54
C ASP A 13 9.44 5.22 0.82
N VAL A 14 10.55 5.30 1.57
CA VAL A 14 11.90 5.28 1.00
C VAL A 14 12.18 3.96 0.27
N PHE A 15 11.79 2.82 0.87
CA PHE A 15 11.96 1.50 0.25
C PHE A 15 11.22 1.41 -1.10
N VAL A 16 9.98 1.89 -1.16
CA VAL A 16 9.17 1.91 -2.39
C VAL A 16 9.83 2.76 -3.46
N VAL A 17 10.30 3.97 -3.11
CA VAL A 17 10.96 4.88 -4.05
C VAL A 17 12.26 4.28 -4.59
N VAL A 18 13.11 3.73 -3.70
CA VAL A 18 14.37 3.10 -4.08
C VAL A 18 14.13 1.87 -4.94
N GLY A 19 13.19 1.00 -4.55
CA GLY A 19 12.84 -0.20 -5.31
C GLY A 19 12.32 0.14 -6.71
N MET A 20 11.47 1.17 -6.83
CA MET A 20 11.00 1.66 -8.13
C MET A 20 12.16 2.16 -9.00
N ALA A 21 13.06 2.98 -8.44
CA ALA A 21 14.23 3.48 -9.15
C ALA A 21 15.14 2.33 -9.62
N VAL A 22 15.37 1.32 -8.77
CA VAL A 22 16.17 0.13 -9.10
C VAL A 22 15.55 -0.62 -10.28
N ILE A 23 14.24 -0.89 -10.27
CA ILE A 23 13.57 -1.59 -11.36
C ILE A 23 13.66 -0.79 -12.66
N SER A 24 13.38 0.52 -12.61
CA SER A 24 13.45 1.39 -13.77
C SER A 24 14.85 1.40 -14.38
N LEU A 25 15.89 1.60 -13.57
CA LEU A 25 17.28 1.61 -14.04
C LEU A 25 17.72 0.25 -14.57
N LEU A 26 17.34 -0.84 -13.90
CA LEU A 26 17.76 -2.18 -14.26
C LEU A 26 17.12 -2.65 -15.56
N ILE A 27 15.82 -2.42 -15.75
CA ILE A 27 15.13 -2.73 -17.01
C ILE A 27 15.64 -1.82 -18.13
N PHE A 28 15.79 -0.53 -17.87
CA PHE A 28 16.31 0.42 -18.87
C PHE A 28 17.72 0.03 -19.34
N THR A 29 18.61 -0.27 -18.39
CA THR A 29 19.98 -0.72 -18.69
C THR A 29 19.95 -2.02 -19.50
N ASN A 30 19.10 -2.98 -19.14
CA ASN A 30 18.98 -4.22 -19.90
C ASN A 30 18.51 -3.99 -21.34
N VAL A 31 17.58 -3.06 -21.57
CA VAL A 31 17.12 -2.67 -22.91
C VAL A 31 18.25 -2.01 -23.71
N VAL A 32 18.97 -1.05 -23.12
CA VAL A 32 20.09 -0.37 -23.79
C VAL A 32 21.20 -1.35 -24.17
N LEU A 33 21.57 -2.25 -23.26
CA LEU A 33 22.56 -3.29 -23.53
C LEU A 33 22.09 -4.18 -24.69
N ARG A 34 20.83 -4.63 -24.64
CA ARG A 34 20.31 -5.61 -25.59
C ARG A 34 20.22 -5.06 -27.01
N TYR A 35 19.74 -3.82 -27.15
CA TYR A 35 19.55 -3.22 -28.47
C TYR A 35 20.78 -2.43 -28.96
N GLY A 36 21.58 -1.86 -28.06
CA GLY A 36 22.76 -1.07 -28.41
C GLY A 36 24.05 -1.89 -28.52
N PHE A 37 24.22 -2.92 -27.69
CA PHE A 37 25.46 -3.71 -27.60
C PHE A 37 25.27 -5.18 -27.98
N SER A 38 24.07 -5.59 -28.39
CA SER A 38 23.70 -6.99 -28.70
C SER A 38 23.95 -7.98 -27.54
N SER A 39 24.14 -7.49 -26.32
CA SER A 39 24.40 -8.23 -25.09
C SER A 39 23.32 -7.89 -24.08
N GLY A 40 22.90 -8.79 -23.18
CA GLY A 40 21.82 -8.51 -22.23
C GLY A 40 22.16 -8.97 -20.82
N ILE A 41 21.44 -8.45 -19.82
CA ILE A 41 21.53 -8.94 -18.44
C ILE A 41 20.45 -10.02 -18.28
N PRO A 42 20.80 -11.31 -18.28
CA PRO A 42 19.80 -12.37 -18.36
C PRO A 42 18.88 -12.36 -17.13
N PHE A 43 19.46 -12.19 -15.93
CA PHE A 43 18.74 -12.23 -14.67
C PHE A 43 17.91 -10.97 -14.38
N ALA A 44 17.98 -9.93 -15.22
CA ALA A 44 17.33 -8.65 -14.93
C ALA A 44 15.79 -8.77 -14.86
N VAL A 45 15.19 -9.61 -15.69
CA VAL A 45 13.73 -9.84 -15.68
C VAL A 45 13.28 -10.53 -14.39
N GLU A 46 14.08 -11.48 -13.91
CA GLU A 46 13.84 -12.21 -12.66
C GLU A 46 13.94 -11.28 -11.45
N VAL A 47 15.06 -10.55 -11.33
CA VAL A 47 15.30 -9.63 -10.20
C VAL A 47 14.27 -8.50 -10.18
N SER A 48 13.98 -7.88 -11.34
CA SER A 48 12.98 -6.81 -11.41
C SER A 48 11.60 -7.28 -10.96
N ARG A 49 11.21 -8.52 -11.28
CA ARG A 49 9.95 -9.10 -10.81
C ARG A 49 9.93 -9.26 -9.29
N VAL A 50 11.00 -9.76 -8.69
CA VAL A 50 11.10 -9.89 -7.23
C VAL A 50 10.96 -8.53 -6.57
N VAL A 51 11.77 -7.55 -6.97
CA VAL A 51 11.71 -6.20 -6.40
C VAL A 51 10.34 -5.56 -6.61
N LEU A 52 9.72 -5.76 -7.78
CA LEU A 52 8.39 -5.20 -8.09
C LEU A 52 7.33 -5.71 -7.11
N VAL A 53 7.31 -7.02 -6.85
CA VAL A 53 6.34 -7.61 -5.91
C VAL A 53 6.54 -7.04 -4.50
N TRP A 54 7.79 -6.90 -4.04
CA TRP A 54 8.08 -6.27 -2.75
C TRP A 54 7.62 -4.80 -2.69
N VAL A 55 7.83 -4.03 -3.76
CA VAL A 55 7.39 -2.63 -3.85
C VAL A 55 5.87 -2.51 -3.83
N ILE A 56 5.15 -3.36 -4.57
CA ILE A 56 3.67 -3.36 -4.60
C ILE A 56 3.12 -3.65 -3.20
N PHE A 57 3.66 -4.67 -2.53
CA PHE A 57 3.22 -5.05 -1.21
C PHE A 57 3.55 -4.01 -0.13
N MET A 58 4.75 -3.43 -0.13
CA MET A 58 5.07 -2.33 0.79
C MET A 58 4.24 -1.08 0.49
N GLY A 59 4.01 -0.75 -0.78
CA GLY A 59 3.18 0.36 -1.21
C GLY A 59 1.72 0.21 -0.77
N SER A 60 1.16 -1.00 -0.85
CA SER A 60 -0.20 -1.28 -0.36
C SER A 60 -0.33 -1.15 1.17
N VAL A 61 0.68 -1.56 1.95
CA VAL A 61 0.70 -1.32 3.41
C VAL A 61 0.65 0.18 3.71
N VAL A 62 1.45 0.99 3.00
CA VAL A 62 1.45 2.45 3.16
C VAL A 62 0.12 3.06 2.75
N ALA A 63 -0.46 2.62 1.62
CA ALA A 63 -1.75 3.09 1.14
C ALA A 63 -2.88 2.77 2.14
N LEU A 64 -2.84 1.57 2.74
CA LEU A 64 -3.76 1.17 3.79
C LEU A 64 -3.62 2.05 5.03
N ALA A 65 -2.38 2.31 5.48
CA ALA A 65 -2.11 3.17 6.63
C ALA A 65 -2.51 4.64 6.42
N LYS A 66 -2.52 5.12 5.17
CA LYS A 66 -3.04 6.44 4.79
C LYS A 66 -4.57 6.47 4.71
N GLY A 67 -5.24 5.33 4.92
CA GLY A 67 -6.70 5.25 5.00
C GLY A 67 -7.41 5.36 3.65
N ALA A 68 -6.79 4.90 2.56
CA ALA A 68 -7.34 5.03 1.20
C ALA A 68 -8.56 4.14 0.89
N HIS A 69 -9.50 3.95 1.83
CA HIS A 69 -10.79 3.29 1.60
C HIS A 69 -11.85 4.25 1.05
N LEU A 70 -11.42 5.12 0.13
CA LEU A 70 -12.16 6.27 -0.44
C LEU A 70 -13.59 5.93 -0.94
N GLY A 71 -13.85 4.67 -1.32
CA GLY A 71 -15.15 4.25 -1.84
C GLY A 71 -16.27 4.08 -0.79
N VAL A 72 -15.93 3.74 0.46
CA VAL A 72 -16.95 3.43 1.49
C VAL A 72 -17.37 4.69 2.25
N GLU A 73 -16.53 5.72 2.24
CA GLU A 73 -16.68 6.94 3.03
C GLU A 73 -17.93 7.74 2.62
N SER A 74 -18.14 7.96 1.32
CA SER A 74 -19.29 8.72 0.80
C SER A 74 -20.64 8.05 1.13
N LEU A 75 -20.68 6.71 1.09
CA LEU A 75 -21.91 5.97 1.41
C LEU A 75 -22.18 6.02 2.91
N VAL A 76 -21.15 5.83 3.74
CA VAL A 76 -21.25 5.76 5.21
C VAL A 76 -21.62 7.09 5.87
N VAL A 77 -21.26 8.23 5.27
CA VAL A 77 -21.65 9.55 5.80
C VAL A 77 -23.17 9.72 5.86
N ARG A 78 -23.93 9.08 4.95
CA ARG A 78 -25.40 9.16 4.90
C ARG A 78 -26.12 8.23 5.89
N LEU A 79 -25.41 7.34 6.59
CA LEU A 79 -26.03 6.40 7.53
C LEU A 79 -26.21 6.98 8.94
N PRO A 80 -27.22 6.52 9.70
CA PRO A 80 -27.39 6.85 11.11
C PRO A 80 -26.21 6.33 11.96
N PRO A 81 -25.91 6.98 13.10
CA PRO A 81 -24.68 6.75 13.87
C PRO A 81 -24.46 5.30 14.32
N ARG A 82 -25.53 4.56 14.66
CA ARG A 82 -25.45 3.14 15.03
C ARG A 82 -25.06 2.24 13.85
N ALA A 83 -25.59 2.54 12.66
CA ALA A 83 -25.29 1.76 11.46
C ALA A 83 -23.86 2.05 10.93
N ARG A 84 -23.36 3.28 11.14
CA ARG A 84 -21.97 3.64 10.85
C ARG A 84 -20.96 2.79 11.65
N VAL A 85 -21.20 2.61 12.94
CA VAL A 85 -20.34 1.77 13.81
C VAL A 85 -20.40 0.29 13.43
N ALA A 86 -21.60 -0.22 13.12
CA ALA A 86 -21.75 -1.59 12.65
C ALA A 86 -21.01 -1.82 11.32
N CYS A 87 -21.15 -0.90 10.36
CA CYS A 87 -20.44 -0.97 9.08
C CYS A 87 -18.92 -0.92 9.27
N PHE A 88 -18.42 -0.03 10.14
CA PHE A 88 -17.00 0.03 10.51
C PHE A 88 -16.48 -1.32 11.02
N LEU A 89 -17.16 -1.92 11.99
CA LEU A 89 -16.76 -3.21 12.57
C LEU A 89 -16.76 -4.34 11.54
N VAL A 90 -17.78 -4.40 10.69
CA VAL A 90 -17.88 -5.43 9.64
C VAL A 90 -16.78 -5.23 8.60
N SER A 91 -16.54 -4.00 8.14
CA SER A 91 -15.49 -3.71 7.16
C SER A 91 -14.11 -4.04 7.71
N TYR A 92 -13.77 -3.61 8.93
CA TYR A 92 -12.48 -3.93 9.54
C TYR A 92 -12.33 -5.43 9.82
N GLY A 93 -13.40 -6.11 10.25
CA GLY A 93 -13.40 -7.56 10.42
C GLY A 93 -13.14 -8.30 9.11
N LEU A 94 -13.78 -7.87 8.02
CA LEU A 94 -13.57 -8.47 6.70
C LEU A 94 -12.16 -8.19 6.16
N MET A 95 -11.62 -6.99 6.38
CA MET A 95 -10.25 -6.66 6.00
C MET A 95 -9.22 -7.52 6.76
N LEU A 96 -9.42 -7.74 8.05
CA LEU A 96 -8.58 -8.64 8.85
C LEU A 96 -8.69 -10.09 8.36
N TRP A 97 -9.90 -10.54 8.01
CA TRP A 97 -10.10 -11.86 7.40
C TRP A 97 -9.36 -12.00 6.06
N CYS A 98 -9.43 -10.99 5.18
CA CYS A 98 -8.65 -10.98 3.94
C CYS A 98 -7.13 -11.00 4.20
N CYS A 99 -6.65 -10.26 5.21
CA CYS A 99 -5.23 -10.30 5.60
C CYS A 99 -4.83 -11.70 6.09
N TRP A 100 -5.70 -12.38 6.85
CA TRP A 100 -5.46 -13.75 7.28
C TRP A 100 -5.33 -14.71 6.09
N LEU A 101 -6.29 -14.70 5.16
CA LEU A 101 -6.26 -15.53 3.96
C LEU A 101 -5.02 -15.26 3.11
N LEU A 102 -4.66 -13.98 2.94
CA LEU A 102 -3.45 -13.59 2.23
C LEU A 102 -2.20 -14.12 2.92
N GLY A 103 -2.12 -14.02 4.24
CA GLY A 103 -1.00 -14.50 5.04
C GLY A 103 -0.83 -16.03 4.96
N GLU A 104 -1.92 -16.77 5.15
CA GLU A 104 -1.92 -18.22 5.07
C GLU A 104 -1.50 -18.71 3.68
N GLY A 105 -2.12 -18.18 2.62
CA GLY A 105 -1.79 -18.55 1.25
C GLY A 105 -0.36 -18.19 0.85
N SER A 106 0.09 -16.99 1.24
CA SER A 106 1.46 -16.55 0.94
C SER A 106 2.51 -17.37 1.68
N TRP A 107 2.26 -17.72 2.94
CA TRP A 107 3.16 -18.56 3.72
C TRP A 107 3.25 -19.97 3.15
N ALA A 108 2.11 -20.59 2.84
CA ALA A 108 2.09 -21.93 2.23
C ALA A 108 2.90 -21.98 0.93
N LEU A 109 2.69 -21.00 0.04
CA LEU A 109 3.45 -20.89 -1.21
C LEU A 109 4.93 -20.62 -0.97
N THR A 110 5.27 -19.81 0.03
CA THR A 110 6.68 -19.53 0.38
C THR A 110 7.40 -20.80 0.78
N VAL A 111 6.78 -21.65 1.61
CA VAL A 111 7.39 -22.90 2.11
C VAL A 111 7.54 -23.93 0.99
N ILE A 112 6.52 -24.09 0.14
CA ILE A 112 6.54 -25.01 -1.00
C ILE A 112 7.66 -24.62 -1.98
N GLU A 113 7.79 -23.32 -2.23
CA GLU A 113 8.63 -22.80 -3.29
C GLU A 113 10.01 -22.33 -2.80
N TRP A 114 10.35 -22.58 -1.53
CA TRP A 114 11.62 -22.14 -0.96
C TRP A 114 12.82 -22.83 -1.59
N SER A 115 12.68 -24.12 -1.94
CA SER A 115 13.73 -24.91 -2.59
C SER A 115 13.80 -24.69 -4.10
N ASN A 116 12.79 -24.05 -4.70
CA ASN A 116 12.80 -23.76 -6.13
C ASN A 116 13.50 -22.43 -6.39
N VAL A 117 14.68 -22.48 -7.00
CA VAL A 117 15.50 -21.31 -7.32
C VAL A 117 15.35 -20.92 -8.78
N GLN A 118 15.32 -19.62 -9.03
CA GLN A 118 15.27 -19.08 -10.39
C GLN A 118 16.57 -19.41 -11.14
N ALA A 119 16.45 -19.82 -12.40
CA ALA A 119 17.54 -20.42 -13.16
C ALA A 119 18.70 -19.45 -13.45
N LEU A 120 18.44 -18.14 -13.55
CA LEU A 120 19.46 -17.16 -13.89
C LEU A 120 19.96 -16.39 -12.67
N SER A 121 19.06 -15.99 -11.78
CA SER A 121 19.39 -15.18 -10.60
C SER A 121 19.76 -16.00 -9.36
N GLY A 122 19.39 -17.28 -9.30
CA GLY A 122 19.58 -18.12 -8.12
C GLY A 122 18.71 -17.74 -6.92
N ILE A 123 17.79 -16.78 -7.08
CA ILE A 123 16.89 -16.33 -6.01
C ILE A 123 15.76 -17.35 -5.84
N PRO A 124 15.44 -17.79 -4.61
CA PRO A 124 14.32 -18.67 -4.37
C PRO A 124 13.01 -18.00 -4.80
N VAL A 125 12.17 -18.70 -5.55
CA VAL A 125 10.86 -18.19 -5.98
C VAL A 125 9.97 -17.96 -4.75
N GLY A 126 10.20 -18.68 -3.64
CA GLY A 126 9.63 -18.38 -2.32
C GLY A 126 9.80 -16.93 -1.84
N ALA A 127 10.86 -16.21 -2.26
CA ALA A 127 11.06 -14.80 -1.90
C ALA A 127 10.00 -13.85 -2.49
N LEU A 128 9.32 -14.25 -3.57
CA LEU A 128 8.18 -13.51 -4.13
C LEU A 128 6.96 -13.61 -3.22
N TYR A 129 6.65 -14.83 -2.75
CA TYR A 129 5.50 -15.09 -1.89
C TYR A 129 5.71 -14.57 -0.47
N LEU A 130 6.95 -14.54 0.00
CA LEU A 130 7.29 -13.98 1.32
C LEU A 130 6.89 -12.51 1.44
N ALA A 131 6.98 -11.74 0.35
CA ALA A 131 6.54 -10.35 0.34
C ALA A 131 5.05 -10.21 0.70
N GLY A 132 4.20 -11.10 0.19
CA GLY A 132 2.78 -11.14 0.51
C GLY A 132 2.50 -11.49 1.96
N PHE A 133 3.27 -12.42 2.53
CA PHE A 133 3.18 -12.78 3.95
C PHE A 133 3.56 -11.60 4.86
N VAL A 134 4.69 -10.94 4.57
CA VAL A 134 5.13 -9.76 5.32
C VAL A 134 4.10 -8.64 5.23
N ALA A 135 3.53 -8.40 4.04
CA ALA A 135 2.51 -7.39 3.84
C ALA A 135 1.24 -7.69 4.62
N ALA A 136 0.77 -8.95 4.62
CA ALA A 136 -0.41 -9.38 5.37
C ALA A 136 -0.26 -9.09 6.88
N ILE A 137 0.91 -9.39 7.46
CA ILE A 137 1.19 -9.11 8.87
C ILE A 137 1.18 -7.60 9.14
N LEU A 138 1.86 -6.82 8.30
CA LEU A 138 1.94 -5.37 8.47
C LEU A 138 0.57 -4.69 8.31
N MET A 139 -0.22 -5.11 7.31
CA MET A 139 -1.58 -4.60 7.11
C MET A 139 -2.49 -4.97 8.28
N ALA A 140 -2.43 -6.22 8.76
CA ALA A 140 -3.19 -6.64 9.93
C ALA A 140 -2.81 -5.81 11.18
N LEU A 141 -1.52 -5.53 11.39
CA LEU A 141 -1.07 -4.67 12.49
C LEU A 141 -1.64 -3.25 12.38
N VAL A 142 -1.63 -2.64 11.19
CA VAL A 142 -2.22 -1.31 10.95
C VAL A 142 -3.72 -1.32 11.27
N LEU A 143 -4.46 -2.30 10.75
CA LEU A 143 -5.90 -2.44 11.01
C LEU A 143 -6.21 -2.63 12.50
N LEU A 144 -5.43 -3.44 13.21
CA LEU A 144 -5.58 -3.65 14.65
C LEU A 144 -5.29 -2.38 15.46
N LEU A 145 -4.27 -1.61 15.07
CA LEU A 145 -3.94 -0.34 15.71
C LEU A 145 -5.07 0.69 15.51
N ASP A 146 -5.64 0.76 14.32
CA ASP A 146 -6.74 1.68 14.03
C ASP A 146 -8.04 1.25 14.72
N LEU A 147 -8.31 -0.06 14.81
CA LEU A 147 -9.41 -0.61 15.60
C LEU A 147 -9.24 -0.28 17.10
N TRP A 148 -8.03 -0.42 17.65
CA TRP A 148 -7.74 -0.04 19.04
C TRP A 148 -7.93 1.46 19.23
N ARG A 149 -7.43 2.31 18.33
CA ARG A 149 -7.64 3.77 18.44
C ARG A 149 -9.13 4.13 18.44
N SER A 150 -9.92 3.47 17.61
CA SER A 150 -11.38 3.63 17.59
C SER A 150 -12.01 3.25 18.93
N LEU A 151 -11.57 2.16 19.57
CA LEU A 151 -12.04 1.75 20.90
C LEU A 151 -11.69 2.76 22.00
N ARG A 152 -10.64 3.57 21.83
CA ARG A 152 -10.28 4.67 22.75
C ARG A 152 -11.02 5.98 22.46
N GLY A 153 -12.01 5.96 21.57
CA GLY A 153 -12.83 7.13 21.22
C GLY A 153 -12.23 8.05 20.15
N ILE A 154 -11.09 7.67 19.55
CA ILE A 154 -10.52 8.40 18.41
C ILE A 154 -10.97 7.67 17.14
N LEU A 155 -12.12 8.08 16.60
CA LEU A 155 -12.58 7.58 15.30
C LEU A 155 -11.64 8.11 14.20
N PRO A 156 -11.20 7.26 13.25
CA PRO A 156 -10.46 7.75 12.09
C PRO A 156 -11.29 8.80 11.36
N ALA A 157 -10.63 9.85 10.85
CA ALA A 157 -11.28 11.02 10.24
C ALA A 157 -12.45 10.70 9.28
N PRO A 158 -12.39 9.66 8.42
CA PRO A 158 -13.51 9.32 7.53
C PRO A 158 -14.79 8.84 8.24
N TRP A 159 -14.65 8.18 9.39
CA TRP A 159 -15.77 7.65 10.17
C TRP A 159 -16.31 8.66 11.19
N SER A 160 -15.56 9.75 11.43
CA SER A 160 -15.96 10.84 12.31
C SER A 160 -17.17 11.62 11.78
N GLY A 161 -17.46 11.55 10.48
CA GLY A 161 -18.58 12.24 9.85
C GLY A 161 -18.39 13.74 9.65
N VAL A 162 -17.19 14.26 9.90
CA VAL A 162 -16.82 15.62 9.54
C VAL A 162 -16.50 15.62 8.05
N GLU A 163 -17.31 16.30 7.23
CA GLU A 163 -16.97 16.52 5.83
C GLU A 163 -15.63 17.25 5.78
N HIS A 164 -14.63 16.63 5.13
CA HIS A 164 -13.46 17.36 4.65
C HIS A 164 -13.95 18.28 3.53
N VAL A 165 -14.51 19.43 3.91
CA VAL A 165 -14.65 20.56 2.99
C VAL A 165 -13.24 21.00 2.70
N GLU A 166 -12.69 20.51 1.59
CA GLU A 166 -11.47 21.03 1.02
C GLU A 166 -11.66 22.54 0.90
N PRO A 167 -10.85 23.38 1.59
CA PRO A 167 -11.07 24.81 1.59
C PRO A 167 -11.07 25.27 0.15
N LEU A 168 -12.20 25.85 -0.30
CA LEU A 168 -12.34 26.34 -1.66
C LEU A 168 -11.08 27.12 -2.01
N PRO A 169 -10.50 26.90 -3.21
CA PRO A 169 -9.34 27.67 -3.62
C PRO A 169 -9.69 29.14 -3.42
N VAL A 170 -8.93 29.82 -2.56
CA VAL A 170 -9.15 31.23 -2.24
C VAL A 170 -9.01 31.96 -3.56
N VAL A 171 -10.14 32.33 -4.17
CA VAL A 171 -10.13 33.09 -5.41
C VAL A 171 -9.43 34.40 -5.09
N PRO A 172 -8.25 34.68 -5.65
CA PRO A 172 -7.57 35.93 -5.35
C PRO A 172 -8.48 37.10 -5.77
N PRO A 173 -8.49 38.22 -5.01
CA PRO A 173 -9.36 39.38 -5.28
C PRO A 173 -9.24 39.94 -6.69
N SER A 174 -8.13 39.63 -7.40
CA SER A 174 -7.90 40.00 -8.79
C SER A 174 -8.85 39.32 -9.79
N LEU A 175 -9.43 38.17 -9.45
CA LEU A 175 -10.31 37.40 -10.34
C LEU A 175 -11.81 37.62 -10.09
N THR A 176 -12.18 38.38 -9.04
CA THR A 176 -13.58 38.66 -8.70
C THR A 176 -14.13 39.96 -9.32
N SER A 177 -13.30 40.76 -9.99
CA SER A 177 -13.73 42.07 -10.56
C SER A 177 -14.18 42.03 -12.03
N GLU A 178 -14.06 40.90 -12.73
CA GLU A 178 -14.26 40.84 -14.19
C GLU A 178 -15.67 40.44 -14.64
N LYS A 179 -16.62 40.20 -13.73
CA LYS A 179 -18.00 39.86 -14.10
C LYS A 179 -19.04 40.61 -13.27
N ALA A 180 -19.23 41.89 -13.60
CA ALA A 180 -20.49 42.57 -13.39
C ALA A 180 -20.88 43.24 -14.72
N PRO A 181 -21.90 42.75 -15.45
CA PRO A 181 -22.54 43.52 -16.52
C PRO A 181 -23.37 44.68 -15.96
#